data_AF-A0A378VY58-F1
#
_entry.id   AF-A0A378VY58-F1
#
_cell.length_a   1.000
_cell.length_b   1.000
_cell.length_c   1.000
_cell.angle_alpha   90.00
_cell.angle_beta   90.00
_cell.angle_gamma   90.00
#
_symmetry.space_group_name_H-M   'P 1'
#
loop_
_entity.id
_entity.type
_entity.pdbx_description
1 polymer ?
#
loop_
_entity_poly.entity_id
_entity_poly.type
_entity_poly.pdbx_seq_one_letter_code
_entity_poly.pdbx_strand_id
1 'polypeptide(L)'
;MPEAGMDAIALIEQQGIRVHFPMAQSCCGQPAYSSGHPTEAFDVAKAQLDLFPENWPIVVPSGSCGGMMKHHWPTLFKIQNTNPKRLIVPTVSLSLLISCLPSATSLKTKASQSKSPFTLPVPPAEK
;
A
#
# COMPACT_ATOMS: atom_id res chain seq x y z
N MET A 1 2.32 13.93 9.37
CA MET A 1 1.53 12.92 10.12
C MET A 1 2.01 11.52 9.76
N PRO A 2 3.22 11.11 10.16
CA PRO A 2 3.64 9.71 10.08
C PRO A 2 2.82 8.77 11.00
N GLU A 3 2.25 9.31 12.07
CA GLU A 3 1.57 8.55 13.14
C GLU A 3 0.33 7.80 12.61
N ALA A 4 -0.49 8.46 11.78
CA ALA A 4 -1.72 7.85 11.26
C ALA A 4 -1.47 6.57 10.44
N GLY A 5 -0.32 6.48 9.75
CA GLY A 5 0.08 5.27 9.05
C GLY A 5 0.48 4.15 10.01
N MET A 6 1.24 4.50 11.06
CA MET A 6 1.67 3.54 12.08
C MET A 6 0.48 3.03 12.92
N ASP A 7 -0.47 3.90 13.25
CA ASP A 7 -1.70 3.52 13.97
C ASP A 7 -2.55 2.56 13.13
N ALA A 8 -2.64 2.80 11.82
CA ALA A 8 -3.32 1.89 10.90
C ALA A 8 -2.67 0.50 10.89
N ILE A 9 -1.33 0.42 10.85
CA ILE A 9 -0.59 -0.84 10.94
C ILE A 9 -0.90 -1.54 12.26
N ALA A 10 -0.78 -0.84 13.39
CA ALA A 10 -1.03 -1.40 14.71
C ALA A 10 -2.46 -1.97 14.84
N LEU A 11 -3.47 -1.25 14.33
CA LEU A 11 -4.86 -1.71 14.35
C LEU A 11 -5.07 -2.99 13.52
N ILE A 12 -4.45 -3.08 12.34
CA ILE A 12 -4.53 -4.28 11.48
C ILE A 12 -3.84 -5.47 12.16
N GLU A 13 -2.65 -5.25 12.72
CA GLU A 13 -1.89 -6.30 13.42
C GLU A 13 -2.61 -6.81 14.67
N GLN A 14 -3.35 -5.96 15.39
CA GLN A 14 -4.19 -6.37 16.52
C GLN A 14 -5.31 -7.35 16.11
N GLN A 15 -5.72 -7.36 14.84
CA GLN A 15 -6.68 -8.35 14.32
C GLN A 15 -6.02 -9.68 13.92
N GLY A 16 -4.71 -9.85 14.19
CA GLY A 16 -3.95 -11.05 13.82
C GLY A 16 -3.54 -11.07 12.34
N ILE A 17 -3.64 -9.94 11.64
CA ILE A 17 -3.27 -9.83 10.22
C ILE A 17 -1.82 -9.35 10.14
N ARG A 18 -0.98 -10.08 9.39
CA ARG A 18 0.39 -9.66 9.12
C ARG A 18 0.39 -8.50 8.12
N VAL A 19 1.00 -7.38 8.50
CA VAL A 19 1.22 -6.24 7.61
C VAL A 19 2.61 -6.33 6.99
N HIS A 20 2.68 -6.09 5.68
CA HIS A 20 3.94 -5.91 4.96
C HIS A 20 4.07 -4.45 4.54
N PHE A 21 5.06 -3.74 5.08
CA PHE A 21 5.31 -2.33 4.80
C PHE A 21 6.66 -2.14 4.09
N PRO A 22 6.68 -1.99 2.75
CA PRO A 22 7.91 -1.69 2.01
C PRO A 22 8.51 -0.35 2.41
N MET A 23 9.80 -0.31 2.79
CA MET A 23 10.44 0.92 3.27
C MET A 23 10.69 1.98 2.18
N ALA A 24 10.73 1.59 0.92
CA ALA A 24 10.96 2.49 -0.21
C ALA A 24 9.68 3.17 -0.73
N GLN A 25 8.56 3.07 -0.01
CA GLN A 25 7.33 3.77 -0.34
C GLN A 25 7.53 5.29 -0.33
N SER A 26 6.82 5.97 -1.23
CA SER A 26 6.82 7.42 -1.37
C SER A 26 5.39 7.94 -1.49
N CYS A 27 5.22 9.20 -1.89
CA CYS A 27 3.90 9.73 -2.19
C CYS A 27 3.20 8.91 -3.30
N CYS A 28 1.87 8.99 -3.36
CA CYS A 28 1.04 8.35 -4.40
C CYS A 28 1.08 9.09 -5.77
N GLY A 29 1.81 10.20 -5.87
CA GLY A 29 1.90 11.05 -7.07
C GLY A 29 0.79 12.11 -7.18
N GLN A 30 -0.14 12.18 -6.22
CA GLN A 30 -1.25 13.15 -6.25
C GLN A 30 -0.79 14.61 -6.31
N PRO A 31 0.25 15.07 -5.57
CA PRO A 31 0.71 16.46 -5.64
C PRO A 31 1.17 16.84 -7.06
N ALA A 32 2.03 16.02 -7.68
CA ALA A 32 2.51 16.25 -9.04
C ALA A 32 1.34 16.28 -10.04
N TYR A 33 0.41 15.33 -9.92
CA TYR A 33 -0.78 15.26 -10.76
C TYR A 33 -1.63 16.53 -10.66
N SER A 34 -1.97 16.96 -9.44
CA SER A 34 -2.80 18.16 -9.23
C SER A 34 -2.11 19.46 -9.64
N SER A 35 -0.78 19.48 -9.70
CA SER A 35 0.01 20.63 -10.14
C SER A 35 0.30 20.63 -11.64
N GLY A 36 -0.29 19.72 -12.42
CA GLY A 36 -0.12 19.69 -13.88
C GLY A 36 1.15 18.98 -14.37
N HIS A 37 1.73 18.09 -13.55
CA HIS A 37 2.95 17.33 -13.85
C HIS A 37 2.63 15.82 -13.97
N PRO A 38 1.96 15.38 -15.06
CA PRO A 38 1.48 14.01 -15.20
C PRO A 38 2.59 12.98 -15.44
N THR A 39 3.72 13.39 -16.04
CA THR A 39 4.87 12.50 -16.29
C THR A 39 5.54 12.13 -14.98
N GLU A 40 5.78 13.11 -14.12
CA GLU A 40 6.34 12.95 -12.78
C GLU A 40 5.38 12.14 -11.89
N ALA A 41 4.07 12.38 -12.01
CA ALA A 41 3.06 11.58 -11.32
C ALA A 41 3.09 10.10 -11.78
N PHE A 42 3.34 9.86 -13.07
CA PHE A 42 3.48 8.51 -13.61
C PHE A 42 4.73 7.81 -13.10
N ASP A 43 5.89 8.48 -13.08
CA ASP A 43 7.14 7.89 -12.60
C ASP A 43 7.02 7.47 -11.13
N VAL A 44 6.38 8.30 -10.31
CA VAL A 44 6.06 7.97 -8.91
C VAL A 44 5.12 6.77 -8.84
N ALA A 45 4.02 6.76 -9.61
CA ALA A 45 3.06 5.66 -9.61
C ALA A 45 3.70 4.33 -10.03
N LYS A 46 4.59 4.35 -11.02
CA LYS A 46 5.37 3.19 -11.47
C LYS A 46 6.29 2.67 -10.37
N ALA A 47 7.10 3.56 -9.78
CA ALA A 47 8.00 3.19 -8.69
C ALA A 47 7.24 2.60 -7.49
N GLN A 48 6.07 3.15 -7.14
CA GLN A 48 5.24 2.60 -6.07
C GLN A 48 4.68 1.22 -6.40
N LEU A 49 4.21 1.00 -7.64
CA LEU A 49 3.65 -0.30 -8.03
C LEU A 49 4.72 -1.42 -8.01
N ASP A 50 5.97 -1.09 -8.37
CA ASP A 50 7.09 -2.03 -8.38
C ASP A 50 7.45 -2.54 -6.96
N LEU A 51 7.05 -1.82 -5.90
CA LEU A 51 7.27 -2.24 -4.50
C LEU A 51 6.32 -3.32 -4.00
N PHE A 52 5.24 -3.61 -4.74
CA PHE A 52 4.22 -4.59 -4.35
C PHE A 52 4.21 -5.77 -5.34
N PRO A 53 5.23 -6.64 -5.30
CA PRO A 53 5.42 -7.74 -6.26
C PRO A 53 4.51 -8.94 -6.01
N GLU A 54 3.63 -8.89 -5.00
CA GLU A 54 2.69 -9.94 -4.64
C GLU A 54 1.24 -9.46 -4.81
N ASN A 55 0.32 -10.39 -5.07
CA ASN A 55 -1.11 -10.07 -5.27
C ASN A 55 -1.83 -9.93 -3.92
N TRP A 56 -1.36 -9.02 -3.07
CA TRP A 56 -1.94 -8.75 -1.76
C TRP A 56 -2.86 -7.52 -1.80
N PRO A 57 -3.88 -7.45 -0.93
CA PRO A 57 -4.65 -6.23 -0.78
C PRO A 57 -3.76 -5.09 -0.28
N ILE A 58 -3.85 -3.93 -0.93
CA ILE A 58 -3.14 -2.72 -0.51
C ILE A 58 -4.11 -1.88 0.34
N VAL A 59 -3.67 -1.52 1.54
CA VAL A 59 -4.44 -0.69 2.45
C VAL A 59 -3.91 0.73 2.38
N VAL A 60 -4.81 1.67 2.10
CA VAL A 60 -4.46 3.09 1.98
C VAL A 60 -5.34 3.88 2.95
N PRO A 61 -4.78 4.37 4.07
CA PRO A 61 -5.56 5.10 5.08
C PRO A 61 -5.95 6.53 4.63
N SER A 62 -5.41 7.00 3.51
CA SER A 62 -5.69 8.32 2.93
C SER A 62 -6.69 8.23 1.77
N GLY A 63 -7.80 8.96 1.88
CA GLY A 63 -8.81 9.04 0.82
C GLY A 63 -8.29 9.67 -0.47
N SER A 64 -7.43 10.69 -0.40
CA SER A 64 -6.83 11.31 -1.59
C SER A 64 -5.82 10.37 -2.27
N CYS A 65 -5.02 9.64 -1.49
CA CYS A 65 -4.11 8.64 -2.05
C CYS A 65 -4.87 7.47 -2.67
N GLY A 66 -5.92 6.97 -2.00
CA GLY A 66 -6.77 5.92 -2.54
C GLY A 66 -7.49 6.37 -3.83
N GLY A 67 -7.97 7.62 -3.88
CA GLY A 67 -8.55 8.21 -5.08
C GLY A 67 -7.55 8.32 -6.23
N MET A 68 -6.32 8.78 -5.94
CA MET A 68 -5.22 8.83 -6.90
C MET A 68 -4.94 7.47 -7.52
N MET A 69 -4.77 6.45 -6.68
CA MET A 69 -4.47 5.09 -7.13
C MET A 69 -5.62 4.47 -7.92
N LYS A 70 -6.87 4.65 -7.47
CA LYS A 70 -8.04 4.02 -8.09
C LYS A 70 -8.49 4.69 -9.38
N HIS A 71 -8.45 6.02 -9.45
CA HIS A 71 -9.05 6.78 -10.54
C HIS A 71 -8.02 7.40 -11.49
N HIS A 72 -6.84 7.78 -11.01
CA HIS A 72 -5.88 8.54 -11.80
C HIS A 72 -4.71 7.70 -12.31
N TRP A 73 -4.20 6.73 -11.53
CA TRP A 73 -3.16 5.82 -12.03
C TRP A 73 -3.56 5.09 -13.33
N PRO A 74 -4.78 4.55 -13.50
CA PRO A 74 -5.16 3.93 -14.77
C PRO A 74 -5.04 4.84 -15.98
N THR A 75 -5.34 6.13 -15.81
CA THR A 75 -5.20 7.12 -16.88
C THR A 75 -3.73 7.41 -17.18
N LEU A 76 -2.89 7.56 -16.15
CA LEU A 76 -1.45 7.78 -16.32
C LEU A 76 -0.78 6.65 -17.10
N PHE A 77 -1.06 5.40 -16.73
CA PHE A 77 -0.50 4.22 -17.40
C PHE A 77 -0.99 4.06 -18.85
N LYS A 78 -2.27 4.39 -19.12
CA LYS A 78 -2.81 4.42 -20.48
C LYS A 78 -2.11 5.45 -21.36
N ILE A 79 -1.91 6.68 -20.85
CA ILE A 79 -1.24 7.76 -21.59
C ILE A 79 0.18 7.37 -21.96
N GLN A 80 0.91 6.72 -21.04
CA GLN A 80 2.29 6.29 -21.25
C GLN A 80 2.41 4.95 -21.98
N ASN A 81 1.32 4.45 -22.59
CA ASN A 81 1.24 3.15 -23.29
C ASN A 81 1.87 1.98 -22.52
N THR A 82 1.86 2.07 -21.19
CA THR A 82 2.46 1.08 -20.31
C THR A 82 1.33 0.27 -19.69
N ASN A 83 1.33 -1.04 -19.89
CA ASN A 83 0.35 -1.91 -19.26
C ASN A 83 0.89 -2.42 -17.92
N PRO A 84 0.51 -1.82 -16.78
CA PRO A 84 0.91 -2.31 -15.48
C PRO A 84 0.33 -3.71 -15.30
N LYS A 85 1.18 -4.70 -15.07
CA LYS A 85 0.76 -6.10 -14.90
C LYS A 85 -0.29 -6.29 -13.78
N ARG A 86 -0.44 -5.31 -12.87
CA ARG A 86 -1.20 -5.44 -11.61
C ARG A 86 -1.89 -4.17 -11.12
N LEU A 87 -2.42 -3.33 -12.00
CA LEU A 87 -3.19 -2.16 -11.56
C LEU A 87 -4.51 -2.50 -10.83
N ILE A 88 -4.88 -3.79 -10.81
CA ILE A 88 -6.07 -4.32 -10.15
C ILE A 88 -5.72 -4.80 -8.73
N VAL A 89 -4.98 -4.00 -7.96
CA VAL A 89 -4.87 -4.25 -6.51
C VAL A 89 -6.09 -3.63 -5.84
N PRO A 90 -6.91 -4.42 -5.11
CA PRO A 90 -8.05 -3.88 -4.40
C PRO A 90 -7.52 -2.93 -3.33
N THR A 91 -7.62 -1.63 -3.61
CA THR A 91 -7.37 -0.58 -2.62
C THR A 91 -8.56 -0.57 -1.68
N VAL A 92 -8.33 -1.04 -0.46
CA VAL A 92 -9.35 -1.14 0.57
C VAL A 92 -9.15 0.00 1.57
N SER A 93 -10.24 0.71 1.86
CA SER A 93 -10.26 1.68 2.95
C SER A 93 -10.07 0.93 4.27
N LEU A 94 -9.22 1.46 5.15
CA LEU A 94 -8.97 0.88 6.47
C LEU A 94 -10.27 0.65 7.25
N SER A 95 -11.21 1.60 7.19
CA SER A 95 -12.51 1.48 7.85
C SER A 95 -13.35 0.32 7.33
N LEU A 96 -13.27 0.03 6.02
CA LEU A 96 -13.99 -1.08 5.40
C LEU A 96 -13.36 -2.42 5.78
N LEU A 97 -12.02 -2.47 5.81
CA LEU A 97 -11.29 -3.66 6.26
C LEU A 97 -11.67 -4.07 7.68
N ILE A 98 -11.67 -3.12 8.62
CA ILE A 98 -12.01 -3.39 10.02
C ILE A 98 -13.47 -3.82 10.16
N SER A 99 -14.39 -3.20 9.42
CA SER A 99 -15.82 -3.53 9.48
C SER A 99 -16.16 -4.92 8.92
N CYS A 100 -15.37 -5.44 7.98
CA CYS A 100 -15.60 -6.75 7.37
C CYS A 100 -14.86 -7.89 8.08
N LEU A 101 -13.96 -7.58 9.01
CA LEU A 101 -13.29 -8.60 9.81
C LEU A 101 -14.27 -9.11 10.88
N PRO A 102 -14.48 -10.44 10.99
CA PRO A 102 -15.21 -10.98 12.13
C PRO A 102 -14.47 -10.55 13.40
N SER A 103 -15.20 -9.96 14.34
CA SER A 103 -14.67 -9.49 15.62
C SER A 103 -13.67 -10.51 16.19
N ALA A 104 -12.42 -10.08 16.44
CA ALA A 104 -11.28 -10.91 16.81
C ALA A 104 -11.43 -11.73 18.12
N THR A 105 -12.62 -11.72 18.72
CA THR A 105 -12.96 -12.51 19.91
C THR A 105 -12.98 -14.02 19.65
N SER A 106 -13.06 -14.49 18.40
CA SER A 106 -13.18 -15.93 18.08
C SER A 106 -11.90 -16.63 17.58
N LEU A 107 -10.85 -15.90 17.19
CA LEU A 107 -9.67 -16.50 16.52
C LEU A 107 -8.47 -16.82 17.43
N LYS A 108 -8.59 -16.61 18.76
CA LYS A 108 -7.47 -16.82 19.70
C LYS A 108 -7.03 -18.28 19.91
N THR A 109 -7.64 -19.28 19.27
CA THR A 109 -7.35 -20.69 19.61
C THR A 109 -6.35 -21.43 18.73
N LYS A 110 -5.93 -20.96 17.54
CA LYS A 110 -4.94 -21.72 16.74
C LYS A 110 -4.09 -20.83 15.82
N ALA A 111 -2.96 -20.33 16.32
CA ALA A 111 -1.79 -20.09 15.48
C ALA A 111 -0.52 -20.23 16.34
N SER A 112 -0.01 -21.46 16.34
CA SER A 112 1.30 -21.81 16.85
C SER A 112 2.37 -20.91 16.24
N GLN A 113 3.22 -20.38 17.11
CA GLN A 113 4.41 -19.62 16.76
C GLN A 113 5.26 -20.40 15.75
N SER A 114 5.54 -19.81 14.59
CA SER A 114 6.80 -20.06 13.90
C SER A 114 7.41 -18.71 13.55
N LYS A 115 8.38 -18.30 14.38
CA LYS A 115 9.26 -17.18 14.10
C LYS A 115 10.23 -17.64 13.00
N SER A 116 10.28 -16.93 11.88
CA SER A 116 11.51 -16.86 11.09
C SER A 116 11.80 -15.38 10.81
N PRO A 117 13.03 -14.90 11.06
CA PRO A 117 13.40 -13.53 10.77
C PRO A 117 13.85 -13.50 9.30
N PHE A 118 12.97 -13.05 8.41
CA PHE A 118 13.41 -12.69 7.06
C PHE A 118 13.80 -11.21 7.08
N THR A 119 15.07 -10.94 7.37
CA THR A 119 15.68 -9.62 7.22
C THR A 119 16.00 -9.43 5.73
N LEU A 120 15.26 -8.56 5.05
CA LEU A 120 15.64 -8.12 3.71
C LEU A 120 16.87 -7.21 3.81
N PRO A 121 17.88 -7.39 2.94
CA PRO A 121 19.04 -6.51 2.91
C PRO A 121 18.61 -5.11 2.43
N VAL A 122 18.80 -4.12 3.29
CA VAL A 122 18.63 -2.70 2.95
C VAL A 122 19.85 -2.28 2.13
N PRO A 123 19.70 -1.80 0.88
CA PRO A 123 20.84 -1.24 0.14
C PRO A 123 21.33 0.03 0.86
N PRO A 124 22.64 0.26 0.94
CA PRO A 124 23.19 1.41 1.63
C PRO A 124 22.72 2.71 0.95
N ALA A 125 22.25 3.65 1.77
CA ALA A 125 21.93 5.00 1.32
C ALA A 125 23.21 5.68 0.81
N GLU A 126 23.24 6.02 -0.47
CA GLU A 126 24.30 6.84 -1.05
C GLU A 126 24.24 8.26 -0.48
N LYS A 127 25.42 8.82 -0.20
CA LYS A 127 25.67 10.15 0.39
C LYS A 127 25.55 11.27 -0.63
#